data_AF-A0A7X6A9C3-F1
#
_entry.id   AF-A0A7X6A9C3-F1
#
_cell.length_a   1.000
_cell.length_b   1.000
_cell.length_c   1.000
_cell.angle_alpha   90.00
_cell.angle_beta   90.00
_cell.angle_gamma   90.00
#
_symmetry.space_group_name_H-M   'P 1'
#
loop_
_entity.id
_entity.type
_entity.pdbx_description
1 polymer ?
#
loop_
_entity_poly.entity_id
_entity_poly.type
_entity_poly.pdbx_seq_one_letter_code
_entity_poly.pdbx_strand_id
1 'polypeptide(L)'
;MRRLLWLCLLLPAGLLLGQDEEPRIHDPELDELAVSIYSKFLAEDYETIRADLRKLRDACSEMKVEERERYGSLVLDYDRSFHRALDRVRALAARGEWDDSGIQYEWVMRSCVGCHRASREAGFGPPVPVP
;
A
#
# COMPACT_ATOMS: atom_id res chain seq x y z
N MET A 1 -30.86 53.53 11.29
CA MET A 1 -31.50 52.24 11.66
C MET A 1 -31.30 51.30 10.47
N ARG A 2 -30.58 50.17 10.54
CA ARG A 2 -30.76 48.92 11.31
C ARG A 2 -31.31 47.80 10.37
N ARG A 3 -30.44 46.88 9.91
CA ARG A 3 -30.73 45.58 9.21
C ARG A 3 -31.27 45.74 7.77
N LEU A 4 -31.14 44.84 6.78
CA LEU A 4 -30.38 43.59 6.53
C LEU A 4 -29.58 43.80 5.21
N LEU A 5 -28.44 43.17 4.83
CA LEU A 5 -27.59 42.06 5.32
C LEU A 5 -28.09 40.61 5.19
N TRP A 6 -27.35 39.81 4.39
CA TRP A 6 -27.49 38.35 4.10
C TRP A 6 -28.76 37.89 3.35
N LEU A 7 -28.66 37.82 2.01
CA LEU A 7 -29.30 36.73 1.26
C LEU A 7 -28.24 35.65 1.06
N CYS A 8 -28.49 34.45 1.58
CA CYS A 8 -27.51 33.36 1.57
C CYS A 8 -27.23 32.85 0.16
N LEU A 9 -25.96 32.52 -0.08
CA LEU A 9 -25.51 31.69 -1.18
C LEU A 9 -26.20 30.31 -1.08
N LEU A 10 -27.29 30.12 -1.82
CA LEU A 10 -27.89 28.80 -2.05
C LEU A 10 -27.16 28.06 -3.18
N LEU A 11 -25.84 28.00 -3.06
CA LEU A 11 -25.04 26.96 -3.72
C LEU A 11 -25.08 25.74 -2.78
N PRO A 12 -25.66 24.59 -3.20
CA PRO A 12 -25.57 23.38 -2.41
C PRO A 12 -24.10 22.92 -2.40
N ALA A 13 -23.38 23.27 -1.34
CA ALA A 13 -22.02 22.81 -1.03
C ALA A 13 -22.02 21.34 -0.58
N GLY A 14 -22.69 20.48 -1.36
CA GLY A 14 -22.96 19.07 -1.05
C GLY A 14 -22.77 18.14 -2.25
N LEU A 15 -22.06 18.59 -3.29
CA LEU A 15 -21.70 17.77 -4.46
C LEU A 15 -20.18 17.66 -4.68
N LEU A 16 -19.41 17.82 -3.61
CA LEU A 16 -18.01 17.40 -3.47
C LEU A 16 -17.80 16.69 -2.13
N LEU A 17 -18.75 15.81 -1.77
CA LEU A 17 -18.35 14.62 -1.03
C LEU A 17 -17.35 13.92 -1.95
N GLY A 18 -16.10 13.83 -1.50
CA GLY A 18 -15.10 13.03 -2.19
C GLY A 18 -15.70 11.65 -2.42
N GLN A 19 -15.51 11.09 -3.61
CA GLN A 19 -15.83 9.69 -3.80
C GLN A 19 -15.03 8.93 -2.76
N ASP A 20 -15.73 8.28 -1.81
CA ASP A 20 -15.14 7.31 -0.90
C ASP A 20 -14.65 6.15 -1.77
N GLU A 21 -13.49 6.34 -2.38
CA GLU A 21 -12.80 5.30 -3.11
C GLU A 21 -12.37 4.29 -2.05
N GLU A 22 -13.12 3.18 -1.99
CA GLU A 22 -12.86 2.15 -1.00
C GLU A 22 -11.39 1.76 -1.05
N PRO A 23 -10.65 1.80 0.08
CA PRO A 23 -9.22 1.55 0.08
C PRO A 23 -8.93 0.18 -0.53
N ARG A 24 -8.36 0.21 -1.74
CA ARG A 24 -8.08 -0.98 -2.54
C ARG A 24 -6.84 -1.66 -1.98
N ILE A 25 -7.05 -2.58 -1.04
CA ILE A 25 -6.00 -3.51 -0.58
C ILE A 25 -5.41 -4.31 -1.76
N HIS A 26 -6.20 -4.52 -2.81
CA HIS A 26 -5.76 -5.19 -4.03
C HIS A 26 -5.76 -4.23 -5.20
N ASP A 27 -4.56 -3.80 -5.57
CA ASP A 27 -4.28 -3.12 -6.82
C ASP A 27 -3.36 -4.03 -7.65
N PRO A 28 -3.83 -4.56 -8.80
CA PRO A 28 -3.01 -5.40 -9.68
C PRO A 28 -1.70 -4.74 -10.12
N GLU A 29 -1.67 -3.40 -10.27
CA GLU A 29 -0.45 -2.69 -10.68
C GLU A 29 0.63 -2.72 -9.58
N LEU A 30 0.23 -2.74 -8.31
CA LEU A 30 1.14 -2.91 -7.17
C LEU A 30 1.63 -4.36 -7.04
N ASP A 31 0.76 -5.34 -7.27
CA ASP A 31 1.16 -6.76 -7.29
C ASP A 31 2.18 -7.02 -8.43
N GLU A 32 1.94 -6.49 -9.64
CA GLU A 32 2.87 -6.56 -10.77
C GLU A 32 4.20 -5.85 -10.48
N LEU A 33 4.16 -4.65 -9.86
CA LEU A 33 5.36 -3.93 -9.43
C LEU A 33 6.18 -4.74 -8.41
N ALA A 34 5.51 -5.32 -7.40
CA ALA A 34 6.17 -6.10 -6.35
C ALA A 34 6.86 -7.35 -6.93
N VAL A 35 6.20 -8.05 -7.86
CA VAL A 35 6.76 -9.20 -8.60
C VAL A 35 7.88 -8.78 -9.56
N SER A 36 7.77 -7.63 -10.22
CA SER A 36 8.80 -7.09 -11.11
C SER A 36 10.11 -6.84 -10.37
N ILE A 37 10.05 -6.24 -9.16
CA ILE A 37 11.22 -6.02 -8.31
C ILE A 37 11.85 -7.35 -7.87
N TYR A 38 11.03 -8.35 -7.52
CA TYR A 38 11.57 -9.68 -7.17
C TYR A 38 12.30 -10.34 -8.34
N SER A 39 11.70 -10.30 -9.53
CA SER A 39 12.31 -10.83 -10.76
C SER A 39 13.63 -10.14 -11.10
N LYS A 40 13.74 -8.82 -10.85
CA LYS A 40 14.98 -8.05 -11.01
C LYS A 40 16.07 -8.47 -10.03
N PHE A 41 15.74 -8.73 -8.76
CA PHE A 41 16.70 -9.33 -7.81
C PHE A 41 17.18 -10.72 -8.27
N LEU A 42 16.28 -11.58 -8.78
CA LEU A 42 16.65 -12.91 -9.29
C LEU A 42 17.48 -12.87 -10.58
N ALA A 43 17.37 -11.80 -11.38
CA ALA A 43 18.11 -11.60 -12.62
C ALA A 43 19.38 -10.74 -12.45
N GLU A 44 19.68 -10.31 -11.23
CA GLU A 44 20.76 -9.36 -10.89
C GLU A 44 20.65 -7.99 -11.63
N ASP A 45 19.45 -7.62 -12.09
CA ASP A 45 19.16 -6.34 -12.76
C ASP A 45 18.87 -5.24 -11.73
N TYR A 46 19.93 -4.58 -11.27
CA TYR A 46 19.84 -3.59 -10.18
C TYR A 46 19.62 -2.14 -10.64
N GLU A 47 19.62 -1.85 -11.95
CA GLU A 47 19.59 -0.46 -12.47
C GLU A 47 18.36 0.32 -12.00
N THR A 48 17.20 -0.33 -12.02
CA THR A 48 15.89 0.30 -11.78
C THR A 48 15.34 0.06 -10.37
N ILE A 49 15.84 -0.94 -9.63
CA ILE A 49 15.30 -1.38 -8.33
C ILE A 49 15.14 -0.22 -7.34
N ARG A 50 16.12 0.69 -7.23
CA ARG A 50 16.02 1.83 -6.29
C ARG A 50 14.86 2.78 -6.60
N ALA A 51 14.46 2.90 -7.87
CA ALA A 51 13.32 3.71 -8.28
C ALA A 51 12.01 2.96 -8.01
N ASP A 52 11.96 1.68 -8.34
CA ASP A 52 10.77 0.85 -8.17
C ASP A 52 10.44 0.60 -6.68
N LEU A 53 11.44 0.43 -5.82
CA LEU A 53 11.26 0.40 -4.36
C LEU A 53 10.72 1.72 -3.77
N ARG A 54 10.91 2.86 -4.44
CA ARG A 54 10.26 4.12 -4.04
C ARG A 54 8.80 4.11 -4.48
N LYS A 55 8.51 3.74 -5.74
CA LYS A 55 7.13 3.60 -6.24
C LYS A 55 6.31 2.66 -5.34
N LEU A 56 6.87 1.50 -4.96
CA LEU A 56 6.18 0.52 -4.13
C LEU A 56 5.82 1.08 -2.74
N ARG A 57 6.74 1.82 -2.10
CA ARG A 57 6.47 2.52 -0.83
C ARG A 57 5.43 3.63 -0.99
N ASP A 58 5.51 4.38 -2.09
CA ASP A 58 4.67 5.55 -2.30
C ASP A 58 3.23 5.16 -2.68
N ALA A 59 3.05 3.97 -3.27
CA ALA A 59 1.76 3.38 -3.60
C ALA A 59 1.15 2.57 -2.44
N CYS A 60 1.95 1.77 -1.73
CA CYS A 60 1.51 1.03 -0.54
C CYS A 60 1.88 1.84 0.72
N SER A 61 1.00 2.75 1.14
CA SER A 61 1.16 3.59 2.32
C SER A 61 0.71 2.91 3.61
N GLU A 62 1.35 3.21 4.74
CA GLU A 62 0.96 2.67 6.07
C GLU A 62 -0.52 2.89 6.37
N MET A 63 -1.20 1.86 6.88
CA MET A 63 -2.60 1.95 7.29
C MET A 63 -2.84 3.09 8.28
N LYS A 64 -3.85 3.92 7.98
CA LYS A 64 -4.37 4.99 8.86
C LYS A 64 -5.05 4.40 10.10
N VAL A 65 -5.34 5.24 11.10
CA VAL A 65 -5.91 4.77 12.38
C VAL A 65 -7.30 4.13 12.16
N GLU A 66 -8.08 4.72 11.28
CA GLU A 66 -9.44 4.30 10.92
C GLU A 66 -9.45 2.96 10.16
N GLU A 67 -8.41 2.72 9.35
CA GLU A 67 -8.23 1.47 8.61
C GLU A 67 -7.84 0.32 9.54
N ARG A 68 -7.04 0.58 10.59
CA ARG A 68 -6.60 -0.42 11.58
C ARG A 68 -7.77 -1.06 12.32
N GLU A 69 -8.79 -0.27 12.67
CA GLU A 69 -10.00 -0.77 13.33
C GLU A 69 -10.85 -1.60 12.37
N ARG A 70 -10.94 -1.20 11.09
CA ARG A 70 -11.68 -1.92 10.03
C ARG A 70 -11.05 -3.27 9.68
N TYR A 71 -9.74 -3.33 9.51
CA TYR A 71 -9.03 -4.52 9.01
C TYR A 71 -8.56 -5.48 10.12
N GLY A 72 -8.51 -5.01 11.36
CA GLY A 72 -8.12 -5.80 12.52
C GLY A 72 -6.61 -6.00 12.66
N SER A 73 -6.20 -6.57 13.80
CA SER A 73 -4.79 -6.63 14.19
C SER A 73 -3.91 -7.48 13.26
N LEU A 74 -4.44 -8.57 12.69
CA LEU A 74 -3.65 -9.46 11.82
C LEU A 74 -3.21 -8.77 10.54
N VAL A 75 -4.09 -8.00 9.90
CA VAL A 75 -3.75 -7.24 8.68
C VAL A 75 -2.75 -6.12 9.02
N LEU A 76 -2.96 -5.41 10.14
CA LEU A 76 -2.04 -4.39 10.64
C LEU A 76 -0.63 -4.93 10.96
N ASP A 77 -0.52 -6.15 11.49
CA ASP A 77 0.79 -6.73 11.78
C ASP A 77 1.53 -7.15 10.50
N TYR A 78 0.82 -7.51 9.42
CA TYR A 78 1.41 -7.69 8.10
C TYR A 78 1.81 -6.35 7.44
N ASP A 79 0.98 -5.32 7.51
CA ASP A 79 1.29 -3.93 7.07
C ASP A 79 2.60 -3.43 7.71
N ARG A 80 2.71 -3.51 9.03
CA ARG A 80 3.93 -3.14 9.77
C ARG A 80 5.14 -3.98 9.39
N SER A 81 4.94 -5.26 9.10
CA SER A 81 6.02 -6.16 8.67
C SER A 81 6.51 -5.83 7.27
N PHE A 82 5.59 -5.53 6.35
CA PHE A 82 5.89 -5.05 5.00
C PHE A 82 6.71 -3.76 5.05
N HIS A 83 6.25 -2.73 5.78
CA HIS A 83 6.95 -1.44 5.85
C HIS A 83 8.36 -1.55 6.43
N ARG A 84 8.54 -2.33 7.51
CA ARG A 84 9.87 -2.59 8.09
C ARG A 84 10.79 -3.33 7.14
N ALA A 85 10.29 -4.34 6.42
CA ALA A 85 11.06 -5.07 5.43
C ALA A 85 11.45 -4.15 4.26
N LEU A 86 10.50 -3.38 3.73
CA LEU A 86 10.72 -2.48 2.60
C LEU A 86 11.74 -1.39 2.93
N ASP A 87 11.69 -0.79 4.12
CA ASP A 87 12.71 0.17 4.55
C ASP A 87 14.09 -0.47 4.76
N ARG A 88 14.15 -1.72 5.24
CA ARG A 88 15.42 -2.46 5.34
C ARG A 88 16.01 -2.75 3.95
N VAL A 89 15.20 -3.22 3.00
CA VAL A 89 15.60 -3.42 1.60
C VAL A 89 16.12 -2.10 1.01
N ARG A 90 15.37 -1.00 1.16
CA ARG A 90 15.75 0.32 0.63
C ARG A 90 17.08 0.81 1.22
N ALA A 91 17.32 0.57 2.52
CA ALA A 91 18.58 0.93 3.17
C ALA A 91 19.77 0.09 2.65
N LEU A 92 19.57 -1.19 2.36
CA LEU A 92 20.58 -2.10 1.77
C LEU A 92 20.89 -1.72 0.32
N ALA A 93 19.84 -1.61 -0.50
CA ALA A 93 19.93 -1.15 -1.89
C ALA A 93 20.63 0.21 -2.02
N ALA A 94 20.41 1.14 -1.09
CA ALA A 94 21.09 2.44 -1.08
C ALA A 94 22.62 2.33 -0.89
N ARG A 95 23.10 1.33 -0.14
CA ARG A 95 24.54 1.04 0.06
C ARG A 95 25.14 0.14 -1.02
N GLY A 96 24.30 -0.48 -1.86
CA GLY A 96 24.74 -1.46 -2.88
C GLY A 96 24.91 -2.87 -2.33
N GLU A 97 24.37 -3.15 -1.14
CA GLU A 97 24.33 -4.48 -0.52
C GLU A 97 23.18 -5.29 -1.17
N TRP A 98 23.34 -5.64 -2.46
CA TRP A 98 22.26 -6.16 -3.30
C TRP A 98 21.78 -7.56 -2.90
N ASP A 99 22.70 -8.48 -2.61
CA ASP A 99 22.37 -9.86 -2.20
C ASP A 99 21.54 -9.86 -0.90
N ASP A 100 22.02 -9.14 0.12
CA ASP A 100 21.29 -8.91 1.37
C ASP A 100 19.95 -8.20 1.11
N SER A 101 19.91 -7.24 0.19
CA SER A 101 18.68 -6.55 -0.21
C SER A 101 17.66 -7.51 -0.84
N GLY A 102 18.10 -8.47 -1.66
CA GLY A 102 17.26 -9.50 -2.26
C GLY A 102 16.70 -10.46 -1.21
N ILE A 103 17.56 -10.95 -0.29
CA ILE A 103 17.14 -11.79 0.85
C ILE A 103 16.11 -11.07 1.72
N GLN A 104 16.28 -9.76 1.96
CA GLN A 104 15.29 -8.97 2.69
C GLN A 104 14.00 -8.72 1.89
N TYR A 105 14.06 -8.71 0.55
CA TYR A 105 12.88 -8.53 -0.29
C TYR A 105 11.92 -9.74 -0.26
N GLU A 106 12.41 -10.95 0.06
CA GLU A 106 11.52 -12.09 0.37
C GLU A 106 10.52 -11.77 1.50
N TRP A 107 10.93 -11.00 2.51
CA TRP A 107 10.04 -10.61 3.61
C TRP A 107 8.98 -9.59 3.19
N VAL A 108 9.28 -8.75 2.18
CA VAL A 108 8.29 -7.89 1.52
C VAL A 108 7.24 -8.76 0.85
N MET A 109 7.65 -9.69 -0.02
CA MET A 109 6.73 -10.60 -0.72
C MET A 109 5.88 -11.46 0.22
N ARG A 110 6.48 -12.02 1.28
CA ARG A 110 5.76 -12.79 2.32
C ARG A 110 4.72 -11.93 3.04
N SER A 111 5.04 -10.66 3.29
CA SER A 111 4.11 -9.71 3.94
C SER A 111 2.97 -9.30 3.02
N CYS A 112 3.22 -9.08 1.72
CA CYS A 112 2.15 -8.85 0.72
C CYS A 112 1.18 -10.03 0.69
N VAL A 113 1.68 -11.26 0.53
CA VAL A 113 0.84 -12.48 0.48
C VAL A 113 0.06 -12.67 1.80
N GLY A 114 0.70 -12.42 2.95
CA GLY A 114 0.07 -12.50 4.27
C GLY A 114 -1.06 -11.48 4.45
N CYS A 115 -0.77 -10.20 4.18
CA CYS A 115 -1.73 -9.09 4.23
C CYS A 115 -2.93 -9.35 3.31
N HIS A 116 -2.67 -9.73 2.06
CA HIS A 116 -3.67 -10.00 1.05
C HIS A 116 -4.55 -11.21 1.40
N ARG A 117 -3.97 -12.24 2.02
CA ARG A 117 -4.71 -13.40 2.51
C ARG A 117 -5.60 -13.04 3.71
N ALA A 118 -5.02 -12.42 4.74
CA ALA A 118 -5.73 -12.05 5.96
C ALA A 118 -6.88 -11.08 5.68
N SER A 119 -6.69 -10.14 4.76
CA SER A 119 -7.73 -9.21 4.32
C SER A 119 -8.91 -9.91 3.67
N ARG A 120 -8.66 -10.89 2.80
CA ARG A 120 -9.72 -11.70 2.16
C ARG A 120 -10.43 -12.61 3.16
N GLU A 121 -9.71 -13.21 4.11
CA GLU A 121 -10.29 -14.00 5.21
C GLU A 121 -11.17 -13.12 6.13
N ALA A 122 -10.88 -11.82 6.24
CA ALA A 122 -11.71 -10.83 6.92
C ALA A 122 -12.83 -10.22 6.05
N GLY A 123 -13.00 -10.67 4.81
CA GLY A 123 -14.09 -10.25 3.91
C GLY A 123 -13.80 -9.02 3.04
N PHE A 124 -12.54 -8.61 2.90
CA PHE A 124 -12.13 -7.49 2.04
C PHE A 124 -11.49 -7.95 0.74
N GLY A 125 -11.70 -7.19 -0.34
CA GLY A 125 -11.14 -7.49 -1.67
C GLY A 125 -12.02 -8.38 -2.55
N PRO A 126 -11.60 -8.63 -3.80
CA PRO A 126 -12.31 -9.55 -4.69
C PRO A 126 -12.24 -10.98 -4.14
N PRO A 127 -13.30 -11.79 -4.33
CA PRO A 127 -13.31 -13.18 -3.87
C PRO A 127 -12.19 -13.98 -4.54
N VAL A 128 -11.54 -14.85 -3.77
CA VAL A 128 -10.58 -15.82 -4.32
C VAL A 128 -11.33 -16.74 -5.29
N PRO A 129 -10.86 -16.95 -6.54
CA PRO A 129 -11.38 -18.00 -7.39
C PRO A 129 -11.21 -19.35 -6.68
N VAL A 130 -12.32 -20.03 -6.37
CA VAL A 130 -12.26 -21.38 -5.81
C VAL A 130 -11.71 -22.32 -6.90
N PRO A 131 -10.68 -23.13 -6.60
CA PRO A 131 -10.13 -24.11 -7.56
C PRO A 131 -11.09 -25.26 -7.85
#